data_AF-A0A2V5RUB7-F1
#
_entry.id   AF-A0A2V5RUB7-F1
#
_cell.length_a   1.000
_cell.length_b   1.000
_cell.length_c   1.000
_cell.angle_alpha   90.00
_cell.angle_beta   90.00
_cell.angle_gamma   90.00
#
_symmetry.space_group_name_H-M   'P 1'
#
loop_
_entity.id
_entity.type
_entity.pdbx_description
1 polymer ?
#
loop_
_entity_poly.entity_id
_entity_poly.type
_entity_poly.pdbx_seq_one_letter_code
_entity_poly.pdbx_strand_id
1 'polypeptide(L)'
;MKHLVRKTIVIFLLGICAATLGTTIYLDEHFYRTMPRAPQPEVGRIYPEWIHHGTLVYLTRIERAPFEYSWYLFAICAAGAYLLNRRWKAIRSREDEMPKKLC
;
A
#
# COMPACT_ATOMS: atom_id res chain seq x y z
N MET A 1 18.77 23.50 -2.83
CA MET A 1 17.37 23.06 -2.59
C MET A 1 16.87 21.90 -3.47
N LYS A 2 17.66 21.34 -4.41
CA LYS A 2 17.12 20.47 -5.49
C LYS A 2 17.21 18.96 -5.23
N HIS A 3 18.17 18.47 -4.44
CA HIS A 3 18.35 17.03 -4.20
C HIS A 3 17.55 16.52 -3.00
N LEU A 4 17.52 17.30 -1.91
CA LEU A 4 16.81 16.92 -0.68
C LEU A 4 15.31 16.77 -0.93
N VAL A 5 14.68 17.74 -1.60
CA VAL A 5 13.25 17.69 -1.95
C VAL A 5 12.91 16.46 -2.80
N ARG A 6 13.73 16.16 -3.83
CA ARG A 6 13.53 14.97 -4.68
C ARG A 6 13.62 13.68 -3.88
N LYS A 7 14.59 13.57 -2.98
CA LYS A 7 14.75 12.43 -2.08
C LYS A 7 13.56 12.30 -1.13
N THR A 8 13.11 13.40 -0.53
CA THR A 8 11.93 13.43 0.34
C THR A 8 10.67 12.95 -0.39
N ILE A 9 10.43 13.40 -1.63
CA ILE A 9 9.28 12.97 -2.43
C ILE A 9 9.31 11.45 -2.66
N VAL A 10 10.44 10.90 -3.08
CA VAL A 10 10.56 9.45 -3.34
C VAL A 10 10.37 8.65 -2.04
N ILE A 11 11.00 9.07 -0.94
CA ILE A 11 10.83 8.42 0.36
C ILE A 11 9.37 8.50 0.83
N PHE A 12 8.71 9.64 0.64
CA PHE A 12 7.31 9.82 1.00
C PHE A 12 6.40 8.87 0.21
N LEU A 13 6.60 8.74 -1.10
CA LEU A 13 5.83 7.79 -1.93
C LEU A 13 6.05 6.33 -1.48
N LEU A 14 7.29 5.96 -1.16
CA LEU A 14 7.60 4.64 -0.59
C LEU A 14 6.95 4.44 0.79
N GLY A 15 6.90 5.50 1.60
CA GLY A 15 6.20 5.51 2.88
C GLY A 15 4.70 5.27 2.73
N ILE A 16 4.06 5.88 1.73
CA ILE A 16 2.64 5.62 1.40
C ILE A 16 2.45 4.15 1.00
N CYS A 17 3.35 3.58 0.19
CA CYS A 17 3.28 2.17 -0.17
C CYS A 17 3.33 1.26 1.07
N ALA A 18 4.28 1.52 1.98
CA ALA A 18 4.41 0.76 3.22
C ALA A 18 3.19 0.93 4.15
N ALA A 19 2.68 2.16 4.29
CA ALA A 19 1.49 2.44 5.08
C ALA A 19 0.24 1.76 4.50
N THR A 20 0.11 1.73 3.17
CA THR A 20 -1.00 1.05 2.47
C THR A 20 -0.96 -0.45 2.76
N LEU A 21 0.20 -1.09 2.59
CA LEU A 21 0.37 -2.52 2.92
C LEU A 21 0.06 -2.81 4.39
N GLY A 22 0.62 -2.02 5.31
CA GLY A 22 0.37 -2.17 6.74
C GLY A 22 -1.12 -2.02 7.10
N THR A 23 -1.80 -1.06 6.47
CA THR A 23 -3.23 -0.83 6.65
C THR A 23 -4.05 -2.03 6.14
N THR A 24 -3.74 -2.56 4.96
CA THR A 24 -4.44 -3.74 4.42
C THR A 24 -4.27 -4.95 5.35
N ILE A 25 -3.06 -5.22 5.85
CA ILE A 25 -2.80 -6.32 6.79
C ILE A 25 -3.56 -6.11 8.10
N TYR A 26 -3.54 -4.89 8.64
CA TYR A 26 -4.27 -4.56 9.86
C TYR A 26 -5.78 -4.73 9.70
N LEU A 27 -6.36 -4.24 8.59
CA LEU A 27 -7.79 -4.34 8.33
C LEU A 27 -8.23 -5.79 8.11
N ASP A 28 -7.43 -6.61 7.41
CA ASP A 28 -7.70 -8.04 7.25
C ASP A 28 -7.84 -8.73 8.60
N GLU A 29 -6.88 -8.53 9.50
CA GLU A 29 -6.90 -9.12 10.85
C GLU A 29 -8.01 -8.53 11.73
N HIS A 30 -8.21 -7.21 11.68
CA HIS A 30 -9.22 -6.52 12.48
C HIS A 30 -10.62 -6.97 12.12
N PHE A 31 -10.95 -7.02 10.82
CA PHE A 31 -12.26 -7.47 10.36
C PHE A 31 -12.44 -8.96 10.54
N TYR A 32 -11.36 -9.75 10.50
CA TYR A 32 -11.42 -11.17 10.81
C TYR A 32 -11.93 -11.43 12.23
N ARG A 33 -11.56 -10.58 13.19
CA ARG A 33 -11.95 -10.73 14.59
C ARG A 33 -13.29 -10.09 14.95
N THR A 34 -13.70 -9.06 14.22
CA THR A 34 -14.80 -8.16 14.67
C THR A 34 -16.05 -8.18 13.79
N MET A 35 -15.94 -8.62 12.53
CA MET A 35 -17.05 -8.49 11.58
C MET A 35 -17.95 -9.73 11.57
N PRO A 36 -19.26 -9.54 11.33
CA PRO A 36 -20.20 -10.64 11.34
C PRO A 36 -19.96 -11.59 10.17
N ARG A 37 -20.21 -12.89 10.40
CA ARG A 37 -20.15 -13.94 9.37
C ARG A 37 -21.45 -14.09 8.58
N ALA A 38 -22.47 -13.30 8.93
CA ALA A 38 -23.76 -13.23 8.27
C ALA A 38 -24.10 -11.75 7.96
N PRO A 39 -24.87 -11.47 6.89
CA PRO A 39 -25.25 -10.10 6.57
C PRO A 39 -26.14 -9.50 7.67
N GLN A 40 -25.94 -8.22 7.95
CA GLN A 40 -26.73 -7.42 8.90
C GLN A 40 -27.28 -6.18 8.18
N PRO A 41 -28.44 -6.31 7.49
CA PRO A 41 -29.03 -5.22 6.71
C PRO A 41 -29.35 -3.97 7.54
N GLU A 42 -29.71 -4.15 8.82
CA GLU A 42 -30.05 -3.10 9.76
C GLU A 42 -28.94 -2.06 9.98
N VAL A 43 -27.67 -2.47 9.81
CA VAL A 43 -26.49 -1.60 9.90
C VAL A 43 -25.77 -1.42 8.55
N GLY A 44 -26.37 -1.91 7.46
CA GLY A 44 -25.81 -1.80 6.10
C GLY A 44 -24.60 -2.71 5.83
N ARG A 45 -24.34 -3.70 6.70
CA ARG A 45 -23.27 -4.70 6.52
C ARG A 45 -23.76 -5.84 5.66
N ILE A 46 -23.82 -5.58 4.36
CA ILE A 46 -24.35 -6.52 3.37
C ILE A 46 -23.35 -6.82 2.24
N TYR A 47 -22.19 -6.17 2.25
CA TYR A 47 -21.18 -6.35 1.21
C TYR A 47 -20.22 -7.47 1.61
N PRO A 48 -20.20 -8.60 0.89
CA PRO A 48 -19.32 -9.70 1.21
C PRO A 48 -17.86 -9.35 0.89
N GLU A 49 -16.95 -9.70 1.78
CA GLU A 49 -15.51 -9.61 1.58
C GLU A 49 -14.83 -10.88 2.09
N TRP A 50 -13.91 -11.43 1.29
CA TRP A 50 -13.11 -12.58 1.67
C TRP A 50 -11.83 -12.11 2.33
N ILE A 51 -11.68 -12.43 3.60
CA ILE A 51 -10.54 -12.03 4.42
C ILE A 51 -9.86 -13.26 5.01
N HIS A 52 -8.64 -13.08 5.52
CA HIS A 52 -7.89 -14.07 6.27
C HIS A 52 -7.95 -15.48 5.68
N HIS A 53 -7.47 -15.61 4.43
CA HIS A 53 -7.31 -16.89 3.72
C HIS A 53 -8.58 -17.75 3.61
N GLY A 54 -9.75 -17.12 3.47
CA GLY A 54 -10.98 -17.82 3.09
C GLY A 54 -12.14 -17.68 4.08
N THR A 55 -12.11 -16.65 4.94
CA THR A 55 -13.26 -16.36 5.80
C THR A 55 -14.10 -15.25 5.21
N LEU A 56 -15.38 -15.53 4.98
CA LEU A 56 -16.33 -14.55 4.49
C LEU A 56 -16.83 -13.67 5.65
N VAL A 57 -16.76 -12.36 5.47
CA VAL A 57 -17.40 -11.37 6.37
C VAL A 57 -18.27 -10.42 5.58
N TYR A 58 -19.16 -9.72 6.29
CA TYR A 58 -20.03 -8.72 5.71
C TYR A 58 -19.68 -7.34 6.24
N LEU A 59 -19.33 -6.46 5.32
CA LEU A 59 -18.90 -5.09 5.55
C LEU A 59 -19.94 -4.11 5.02
N THR A 60 -19.84 -2.86 5.46
CA THR A 60 -20.47 -1.72 4.77
C THR A 60 -19.68 -1.35 3.52
N ARG A 61 -20.28 -0.53 2.66
CA ARG A 61 -19.63 -0.02 1.44
C ARG A 61 -18.33 0.74 1.72
N ILE A 62 -18.30 1.49 2.82
CA ILE A 62 -17.14 2.31 3.21
C ILE A 62 -16.03 1.42 3.78
N GLU A 63 -16.38 0.45 4.64
CA GLU A 63 -15.43 -0.51 5.20
C GLU A 63 -14.77 -1.39 4.13
N ARG A 64 -15.47 -1.67 3.02
CA ARG A 64 -14.93 -2.44 1.89
C ARG A 64 -13.99 -1.64 0.98
N ALA A 65 -14.17 -0.32 0.90
CA ALA A 65 -13.45 0.54 -0.03
C ALA A 65 -11.91 0.40 0.03
N PRO A 66 -11.27 0.24 1.20
CA PRO A 66 -9.83 -0.01 1.26
C PRO A 66 -9.40 -1.26 0.49
N PHE A 67 -10.14 -2.38 0.52
CA PHE A 67 -9.76 -3.59 -0.20
C PHE A 67 -9.88 -3.42 -1.72
N GLU A 68 -10.84 -2.62 -2.18
CA GLU A 68 -11.02 -2.32 -3.60
C GLU A 68 -9.96 -1.34 -4.12
N TYR A 69 -9.63 -0.30 -3.35
CA TYR A 69 -8.85 0.83 -3.86
C TYR A 69 -7.38 0.85 -3.47
N SER A 70 -6.99 0.18 -2.38
CA SER A 70 -5.60 0.22 -1.88
C SER A 70 -4.61 -0.29 -2.90
N TRP A 71 -4.99 -1.26 -3.73
CA TRP A 71 -4.10 -1.79 -4.77
C TRP A 71 -3.77 -0.75 -5.84
N TYR A 72 -4.75 0.06 -6.26
CA TYR A 72 -4.52 1.15 -7.21
C TYR A 72 -3.64 2.23 -6.60
N LEU A 73 -3.91 2.62 -5.35
CA LEU A 73 -3.08 3.59 -4.64
C LEU A 73 -1.63 3.10 -4.52
N PHE A 74 -1.44 1.85 -4.11
CA PHE A 74 -0.13 1.23 -4.02
C PHE A 74 0.57 1.23 -5.39
N ALA A 75 -0.11 0.80 -6.45
CA ALA A 75 0.45 0.74 -7.79
C ALA A 75 0.86 2.14 -8.30
N ILE A 76 0.03 3.16 -8.12
CA ILE A 76 0.32 4.55 -8.53
C ILE A 76 1.52 5.10 -7.76
N CYS A 77 1.57 4.92 -6.43
CA CYS A 77 2.67 5.39 -5.61
C CYS A 77 3.97 4.63 -5.92
N ALA A 78 3.92 3.32 -6.11
CA ALA A 78 5.08 2.50 -6.46
C ALA A 78 5.63 2.86 -7.84
N ALA A 79 4.77 2.98 -8.85
CA ALA A 79 5.17 3.42 -10.19
C ALA A 79 5.75 4.83 -10.16
N GLY A 80 5.12 5.76 -9.42
CA GLY A 80 5.61 7.11 -9.23
C GLY A 80 7.00 7.13 -8.57
N ALA A 81 7.18 6.39 -7.48
CA ALA A 81 8.45 6.27 -6.79
C ALA A 81 9.54 5.71 -7.71
N TYR A 82 9.22 4.65 -8.46
CA TYR A 82 10.14 4.02 -9.41
C TYR A 82 10.56 4.97 -10.53
N LEU A 83 9.60 5.59 -11.22
CA LEU A 83 9.87 6.49 -12.36
C LEU A 83 10.63 7.74 -11.92
N LEU A 84 10.26 8.34 -10.79
CA LEU A 84 10.94 9.50 -10.25
C LEU A 84 12.34 9.16 -9.77
N ASN A 85 12.53 8.01 -9.11
CA ASN A 85 13.86 7.57 -8.71
C ASN A 85 14.75 7.30 -9.92
N ARG A 86 14.22 6.65 -10.97
CA ARG A 86 14.95 6.44 -12.23
C ARG A 86 15.35 7.75 -12.91
N ARG A 87 14.45 8.75 -12.94
CA ARG A 87 14.69 10.05 -13.60
C ARG A 87 15.65 10.95 -12.83
N TRP A 88 15.58 10.94 -11.50
CA TRP A 88 16.31 11.87 -10.64
C TRP A 88 17.52 11.25 -9.95
N LYS A 89 17.63 9.91 -9.91
CA LYS A 89 18.63 9.17 -9.13
C LYS A 89 18.64 9.63 -7.67
N ALA A 90 17.44 9.86 -7.12
CA ALA A 90 17.26 10.49 -5.81
C ALA A 90 17.73 9.60 -4.65
N ILE A 91 17.57 8.29 -4.80
CA ILE A 91 18.15 7.25 -3.96
C ILE A 91 19.27 6.60 -4.77
N ARG A 92 20.50 7.05 -4.53
CA ARG A 92 21.71 6.46 -5.12
C ARG A 92 22.14 5.28 -4.24
N SER A 93 22.37 4.11 -4.84
CA SER A 93 22.92 2.96 -4.11
C SER A 93 24.42 3.15 -3.92
N ARG A 94 24.98 2.76 -2.78
CA ARG A 94 26.41 2.89 -2.46
C ARG A 94 27.29 2.09 -3.45
N GLU A 95 26.72 1.09 -4.11
CA GLU A 95 27.37 0.28 -5.15
C GLU A 95 27.70 1.08 -6.43
N ASP A 96 26.99 2.18 -6.72
CA ASP A 96 27.33 3.06 -7.84
C ASP A 96 28.62 3.87 -7.60
N GLU A 97 29.13 3.90 -6.36
CA GLU A 97 30.35 4.62 -5.99
C GLU A 97 31.62 3.76 -6.06
N MET A 98 31.49 2.43 -6.13
CA MET A 98 32.67 1.58 -6.25
C MET A 98 33.21 1.65 -7.68
N PRO A 99 34.51 1.96 -7.88
CA PRO A 99 35.10 1.90 -9.21
C PRO A 99 34.92 0.47 -9.72
N LYS A 100 34.26 0.32 -10.88
CA LYS A 100 34.25 -0.95 -11.62
C LYS A 100 35.71 -1.34 -11.78
N LYS A 101 36.15 -2.41 -11.10
CA LYS A 101 37.48 -2.95 -11.32
C LYS A 101 37.59 -3.25 -12.82
N LEU A 102 38.45 -2.51 -13.51
CA LEU A 102 38.85 -2.78 -14.88
C LEU A 102 39.49 -4.17 -14.86
N CYS A 103 38.79 -5.15 -15.41
CA CYS A 103 39.34 -6.43 -15.80
C CYS A 103 39.83 -6.31 -17.24
#